data_AF-A0A1Q3E3N4-F1
#
_entry.id   AF-A0A1Q3E3N4-F1
#
_cell.length_a   1.000
_cell.length_b   1.000
_cell.length_c   1.000
_cell.angle_alpha   90.00
_cell.angle_beta   90.00
_cell.angle_gamma   90.00
#
_symmetry.space_group_name_H-M   'P 1'
#
loop_
_entity.id
_entity.type
_entity.pdbx_description
1 polymer ?
#
loop_
_entity_poly.entity_id
_entity_poly.type
_entity_poly.pdbx_seq_one_letter_code
_entity_poly.pdbx_strand_id
1 'polypeptide(L)'
;MYMGILNTKLILHQNFLLRLSNFSLPSSKRYISRRIYEEEAFIATVHGSTHQDKPPLTLERSHSTERYDWRLRATSRPRNELKSNTENGDSPTLIKRVKPPQSALEKSSPYYAAFNEYKSHFLPLLQYEQDEEESVIRERLGTWSLPKLKDEGYTLTGLSAYWLEGTRFGKPMASFSLGPGLHLPEHKFLNGTRVLLSRIDPLKEEPSRGSVLSTTSTHLTISFPDRSFSLDLPEDSSGWRIDLTESDYVFELMRTAIDSFKFDVRKQEQTGIFLPPSGLEGQREREYILMGTHLRDVLLQSSQPSESPHAHRALQDAEDPNYVERDVLEHEYHPDHLSLPTGGFQELPPSLDIHTPILL
;
A
#
# COMPACT_ATOMS: atom_id res chain seq x y z
N MET A 1 -44.32 -24.69 -19.23
CA MET A 1 -44.22 -23.55 -18.29
C MET A 1 -42.87 -22.91 -18.49
N TYR A 2 -42.81 -22.00 -19.45
CA TYR A 2 -41.64 -21.20 -19.84
C TYR A 2 -42.20 -19.84 -20.26
N MET A 3 -41.40 -18.79 -20.08
CA MET A 3 -41.64 -17.35 -20.34
C MET A 3 -42.02 -16.54 -19.10
N GLY A 4 -41.09 -15.70 -18.64
CA GLY A 4 -41.40 -14.72 -17.61
C GLY A 4 -40.28 -13.90 -16.99
N ILE A 5 -39.07 -13.74 -17.57
CA ILE A 5 -38.10 -12.74 -17.06
C ILE A 5 -37.24 -12.17 -18.20
N LEU A 6 -37.80 -11.29 -19.00
CA LEU A 6 -37.07 -10.41 -19.94
C LEU A 6 -37.85 -9.11 -20.06
N ASN A 7 -37.75 -8.19 -19.08
CA ASN A 7 -38.16 -6.79 -19.30
C ASN A 7 -37.72 -5.77 -18.21
N THR A 8 -36.49 -5.85 -17.70
CA THR A 8 -35.96 -4.80 -16.78
C THR A 8 -34.57 -4.26 -17.15
N LYS A 9 -33.95 -4.71 -18.24
CA LYS A 9 -32.61 -4.23 -18.66
C LYS A 9 -32.60 -3.07 -19.68
N LEU A 10 -33.75 -2.49 -20.04
CA LEU A 10 -33.80 -1.50 -21.15
C LEU A 10 -34.17 -0.06 -20.74
N ILE A 11 -34.14 0.30 -19.45
CA ILE A 11 -34.56 1.65 -18.99
C ILE A 11 -33.43 2.47 -18.33
N LEU A 12 -32.26 1.88 -18.02
CA LEU A 12 -31.15 2.60 -17.37
C LEU A 12 -30.07 3.13 -18.34
N HIS A 13 -30.18 2.88 -19.64
CA HIS A 13 -29.12 3.23 -20.60
C HIS A 13 -29.32 4.55 -21.37
N GLN A 14 -30.32 5.38 -20.99
CA GLN A 14 -30.63 6.63 -21.69
C GLN A 14 -30.42 7.94 -20.89
N ASN A 15 -30.06 7.88 -19.60
CA ASN A 15 -29.88 9.09 -18.77
C ASN A 15 -28.42 9.53 -18.56
N PHE A 16 -27.43 8.87 -19.17
CA PHE A 16 -26.00 9.19 -18.96
C PHE A 16 -25.33 9.95 -20.12
N LEU A 17 -26.03 10.21 -21.23
CA LEU A 17 -25.47 10.83 -22.44
C LEU A 17 -26.00 12.23 -22.77
N LEU A 18 -26.33 13.05 -21.75
CA LEU A 18 -26.74 14.45 -21.97
C LEU A 18 -26.11 15.46 -20.98
N ARG A 19 -24.92 15.19 -20.43
CA ARG A 19 -24.25 16.12 -19.50
C ARG A 19 -22.77 16.43 -19.79
N LEU A 20 -22.39 16.46 -21.06
CA LEU A 20 -21.09 16.97 -21.49
C LEU A 20 -21.24 17.83 -22.76
N SER A 21 -21.86 18.99 -22.62
CA SER A 21 -21.63 20.10 -23.53
C SER A 21 -21.91 21.41 -22.80
N ASN A 22 -21.02 22.38 -23.01
CA ASN A 22 -21.01 23.74 -22.46
C ASN A 22 -20.40 23.86 -21.06
N PHE A 23 -19.14 24.32 -20.99
CA PHE A 23 -18.85 25.56 -20.28
C PHE A 23 -17.59 26.22 -20.85
N SER A 24 -17.82 27.42 -21.39
CA SER A 24 -16.86 28.38 -21.90
C SER A 24 -16.20 29.12 -20.74
N LEU A 25 -14.88 29.33 -20.82
CA LEU A 25 -14.16 30.28 -19.95
C LEU A 25 -14.65 31.72 -20.18
N PRO A 26 -14.55 32.58 -19.15
CA PRO A 26 -14.08 33.93 -19.41
C PRO A 26 -12.92 34.37 -18.50
N SER A 27 -12.01 35.07 -19.18
CA SER A 27 -10.94 35.91 -18.67
C SER A 27 -11.44 37.06 -17.79
N SER A 28 -10.77 37.33 -16.67
CA SER A 28 -10.69 38.70 -16.14
C SER A 28 -9.47 38.92 -15.25
N LYS A 29 -8.65 39.91 -15.65
CA LYS A 29 -7.60 40.54 -14.86
C LYS A 29 -8.23 41.45 -13.80
N ARG A 30 -7.78 41.41 -12.54
CA ARG A 30 -7.76 42.58 -11.65
C ARG A 30 -6.55 42.58 -10.71
N TYR A 31 -6.09 43.81 -10.49
CA TYR A 31 -4.89 44.27 -9.77
C TYR A 31 -5.16 44.45 -8.25
N ILE A 32 -4.10 44.21 -7.45
CA ILE A 32 -3.64 44.91 -6.23
C ILE A 32 -4.62 45.08 -5.04
N SER A 33 -4.24 44.57 -3.84
CA SER A 33 -3.94 45.45 -2.68
C SER A 33 -3.22 44.76 -1.51
N ARG A 34 -2.29 45.51 -0.90
CA ARG A 34 -1.51 45.23 0.32
C ARG A 34 -2.30 45.56 1.59
N ARG A 35 -2.06 44.79 2.67
CA ARG A 35 -2.04 45.12 4.12
C ARG A 35 -1.57 43.84 4.82
N ILE A 36 -0.47 43.67 5.55
CA ILE A 36 0.30 44.41 6.59
C ILE A 36 -0.40 44.47 7.97
N TYR A 37 0.24 43.76 8.93
CA TYR A 37 0.15 43.64 10.42
C TYR A 37 -1.18 43.10 11.00
N GLU A 38 -1.20 42.21 12.00
CA GLU A 38 -0.53 42.27 13.31
C GLU A 38 -0.45 40.87 13.99
N GLU A 39 0.64 40.63 14.74
CA GLU A 39 0.79 39.56 15.72
C GLU A 39 0.02 39.91 17.00
N GLU A 40 -0.74 38.98 17.59
CA GLU A 40 -1.00 39.01 19.03
C GLU A 40 -0.90 37.61 19.65
N ALA A 41 0.01 37.51 20.62
CA ALA A 41 0.24 36.37 21.47
C ALA A 41 -0.84 36.29 22.56
N PHE A 42 -1.55 35.17 22.65
CA PHE A 42 -2.50 34.93 23.74
C PHE A 42 -1.82 34.15 24.87
N ILE A 43 -1.46 34.89 25.94
CA ILE A 43 -1.08 34.33 27.25
C ILE A 43 -2.37 34.14 28.06
N ALA A 44 -2.74 32.89 28.33
CA ALA A 44 -3.84 32.59 29.25
C ALA A 44 -3.28 32.28 30.65
N THR A 45 -3.35 33.28 31.53
CA THR A 45 -3.19 33.16 32.99
C THR A 45 -4.48 32.58 33.57
N VAL A 46 -4.40 31.45 34.28
CA VAL A 46 -5.53 30.92 35.07
C VAL A 46 -5.23 31.09 36.55
N HIS A 47 -6.05 31.91 37.22
CA HIS A 47 -6.07 32.07 38.67
C HIS A 47 -6.69 30.85 39.36
N GLY A 48 -6.12 30.50 40.52
CA GLY A 48 -6.49 29.35 41.32
C GLY A 48 -7.77 29.50 42.16
N SER A 49 -8.25 28.35 42.61
CA SER A 49 -9.18 28.20 43.73
C SER A 49 -8.83 26.92 44.51
N THR A 50 -9.18 26.92 45.79
CA THR A 50 -8.43 26.36 46.92
C THR A 50 -9.00 25.02 47.43
N HIS A 51 -8.10 24.12 47.84
CA HIS A 51 -8.22 22.96 48.76
C HIS A 51 -9.43 22.00 48.68
N GLN A 52 -9.14 20.72 48.37
CA GLN A 52 -9.40 19.62 49.32
C GLN A 52 -8.30 18.56 49.21
N ASP A 53 -7.70 18.23 50.36
CA ASP A 53 -6.65 17.24 50.54
C ASP A 53 -7.13 15.83 50.18
N LYS A 54 -6.53 15.24 49.13
CA LYS A 54 -6.49 13.80 48.93
C LYS A 54 -5.04 13.34 49.05
N PRO A 55 -4.75 12.26 49.79
CA PRO A 55 -3.39 11.71 49.86
C PRO A 55 -2.94 11.30 48.46
N PRO A 56 -1.65 11.46 48.12
CA PRO A 56 -1.16 11.07 46.81
C PRO A 56 -1.32 9.56 46.68
N LEU A 57 -2.24 9.14 45.81
CA LEU A 57 -2.21 7.80 45.26
C LEU A 57 -0.90 7.71 44.49
N THR A 58 0.08 7.06 45.11
CA THR A 58 1.28 6.56 44.46
C THR A 58 0.81 5.62 43.37
N LEU A 59 0.53 6.19 42.20
CA LEU A 59 0.35 5.43 40.98
C LEU A 59 1.73 4.83 40.72
N GLU A 60 1.95 3.61 41.20
CA GLU A 60 2.99 2.77 40.62
C GLU A 60 2.64 2.64 39.14
N ARG A 61 3.18 3.58 38.36
CA ARG A 61 3.43 3.37 36.94
C ARG A 61 4.36 2.18 36.91
N SER A 62 3.78 0.99 36.81
CA SER A 62 4.49 -0.11 36.19
C SER A 62 5.01 0.46 34.88
N HIS A 63 6.32 0.64 34.81
CA HIS A 63 6.99 1.00 33.57
C HIS A 63 6.87 -0.23 32.67
N SER A 64 5.69 -0.49 32.11
CA SER A 64 5.65 -1.06 30.78
C SER A 64 6.30 -0.01 29.92
N THR A 65 7.59 -0.16 29.68
CA THR A 65 8.26 0.54 28.60
C THR A 65 7.56 0.08 27.33
N GLU A 66 6.48 0.78 26.97
CA GLU A 66 5.78 0.58 25.72
C GLU A 66 6.83 0.80 24.63
N ARG A 67 7.34 -0.32 24.10
CA ARG A 67 8.40 -0.39 23.09
C ARG A 67 8.11 0.50 21.87
N TYR A 68 6.84 0.84 21.70
CA TYR A 68 6.28 1.63 20.62
C TYR A 68 5.62 2.92 21.09
N ASP A 69 6.17 3.60 22.11
CA ASP A 69 5.85 5.02 22.29
C ASP A 69 6.45 5.81 21.11
N TRP A 70 5.63 6.08 20.10
CA TRP A 70 6.01 6.82 18.91
C TRP A 70 6.48 8.25 19.24
N ARG A 71 6.09 8.79 20.41
CA ARG A 71 6.55 10.09 20.90
C ARG A 71 8.05 10.07 21.23
N LEU A 72 8.60 8.90 21.56
CA LEU A 72 10.04 8.70 21.78
C LEU A 72 10.83 8.55 20.48
N ARG A 73 10.16 8.40 19.32
CA ARG A 73 10.77 8.23 17.99
C ARG A 73 10.76 9.49 17.13
N ALA A 74 10.44 10.65 17.71
CA ALA A 74 10.48 11.93 17.00
C ALA A 74 11.86 12.15 16.37
N THR A 75 11.89 12.43 15.06
CA THR A 75 13.08 12.63 14.23
C THR A 75 13.97 13.80 14.68
N SER A 76 13.44 14.68 15.55
CA SER A 76 14.14 15.81 16.15
C SER A 76 15.06 15.43 17.31
N ARG A 77 14.99 14.20 17.83
CA ARG A 77 15.93 13.74 18.86
C ARG A 77 17.21 13.24 18.17
N PRO A 78 18.41 13.68 18.61
CA PRO A 78 19.65 13.11 18.10
C PRO A 78 19.60 11.61 18.37
N ARG A 79 19.61 10.83 17.29
CA ARG A 79 19.81 9.39 17.36
C ARG A 79 21.11 9.23 18.14
N ASN A 80 21.05 8.74 19.38
CA ASN A 80 22.25 8.30 20.05
C ASN A 80 22.88 7.32 19.08
N GLU A 81 23.95 7.75 18.42
CA GLU A 81 24.76 6.87 17.60
C GLU A 81 25.12 5.73 18.53
N LEU A 82 24.51 4.56 18.30
CA LEU A 82 25.02 3.35 18.88
C LEU A 82 26.47 3.33 18.41
N LYS A 83 27.38 3.67 19.30
CA LYS A 83 28.81 3.51 19.08
C LYS A 83 28.99 2.04 18.77
N SER A 84 29.08 1.72 17.48
CA SER A 84 29.53 0.42 17.05
C SER A 84 30.99 0.34 17.48
N ASN A 85 31.21 -0.19 18.69
CA ASN A 85 32.51 -0.70 19.12
C ASN A 85 32.82 -1.91 18.25
N THR A 86 33.15 -1.68 16.99
CA THR A 86 33.62 -2.69 16.05
C THR A 86 35.05 -2.33 15.69
N GLU A 87 35.94 -2.56 16.66
CA GLU A 87 37.39 -2.62 16.42
C GLU A 87 37.76 -3.84 15.53
N ASN A 88 36.82 -4.73 15.22
CA ASN A 88 37.05 -5.98 14.48
C ASN A 88 36.25 -6.13 13.16
N GLY A 89 35.88 -5.05 12.48
CA GLY A 89 35.33 -5.13 11.10
C GLY A 89 34.01 -5.90 10.93
N ASP A 90 33.39 -6.38 12.01
CA ASP A 90 32.11 -7.08 11.95
C ASP A 90 30.98 -6.11 11.64
N SER A 91 30.30 -6.36 10.52
CA SER A 91 29.11 -5.60 10.15
C SER A 91 28.02 -5.76 11.22
N PRO A 92 27.20 -4.72 11.51
CA PRO A 92 26.14 -4.80 12.50
C PRO A 92 25.23 -5.99 12.19
N THR A 93 25.12 -6.91 13.13
CA THR A 93 24.36 -8.14 12.96
C THR A 93 22.86 -7.81 12.94
N LEU A 94 22.23 -8.04 11.78
CA LEU A 94 20.78 -7.88 11.65
C LEU A 94 20.08 -8.96 12.48
N ILE A 95 19.23 -8.53 13.42
CA ILE A 95 18.37 -9.43 14.21
C ILE A 95 17.43 -10.16 13.24
N LYS A 96 17.45 -11.50 13.27
CA LYS A 96 16.63 -12.30 12.37
C LYS A 96 15.20 -12.37 12.90
N ARG A 97 14.25 -11.87 12.12
CA ARG A 97 12.82 -11.93 12.46
C ARG A 97 12.20 -13.25 12.02
N VAL A 98 11.47 -13.90 12.92
CA VAL A 98 10.86 -15.22 12.74
C VAL A 98 9.38 -15.14 13.03
N LYS A 99 8.53 -15.80 12.25
CA LYS A 99 7.11 -15.89 12.57
C LYS A 99 6.91 -16.66 13.88
N PRO A 100 6.00 -16.24 14.77
CA PRO A 100 5.69 -16.99 15.97
C PRO A 100 5.21 -18.40 15.58
N PRO A 101 5.47 -19.44 16.41
CA PRO A 101 4.88 -20.74 16.20
C PRO A 101 3.38 -20.55 16.08
N GLN A 102 2.77 -21.19 15.07
CA GLN A 102 1.34 -21.03 14.80
C GLN A 102 0.54 -21.54 15.99
N SER A 103 0.16 -20.68 16.93
CA SER A 103 -0.87 -21.01 17.90
C SER A 103 -2.20 -20.97 17.16
N ALA A 104 -2.65 -22.14 16.70
CA ALA A 104 -4.04 -22.26 16.26
C ALA A 104 -4.92 -21.77 17.41
N LEU A 105 -5.91 -20.94 17.09
CA LEU A 105 -6.86 -20.52 18.10
C LEU A 105 -7.59 -21.78 18.60
N GLU A 106 -7.40 -22.14 19.86
CA GLU A 106 -8.03 -23.34 20.41
C GLU A 106 -9.56 -23.20 20.35
N LYS A 107 -10.26 -24.31 20.06
CA LYS A 107 -11.73 -24.35 20.02
C LYS A 107 -12.38 -23.94 21.35
N SER A 108 -11.65 -24.13 22.45
CA SER A 108 -12.02 -23.71 23.80
C SER A 108 -11.92 -22.20 24.02
N SER A 109 -11.27 -21.46 23.13
CA SER A 109 -11.08 -20.02 23.29
C SER A 109 -12.40 -19.26 23.15
N PRO A 110 -12.68 -18.27 24.01
CA PRO A 110 -13.89 -17.46 23.91
C PRO A 110 -14.02 -16.73 22.57
N TYR A 111 -12.88 -16.46 21.91
CA TYR A 111 -12.84 -15.77 20.63
C TYR A 111 -12.94 -16.70 19.41
N TYR A 112 -13.00 -18.03 19.60
CA TYR A 112 -12.98 -18.99 18.50
C TYR A 112 -14.22 -18.86 17.60
N ALA A 113 -15.41 -18.79 18.20
CA ALA A 113 -16.65 -18.62 17.46
C ALA A 113 -16.67 -17.28 16.70
N ALA A 114 -16.39 -16.18 17.41
CA ALA A 114 -16.36 -14.84 16.85
C ALA A 114 -15.34 -14.67 15.71
N PHE A 115 -14.14 -15.27 15.84
CA PHE A 115 -13.14 -15.25 14.77
C PHE A 115 -13.63 -15.94 13.49
N ASN A 116 -14.26 -17.11 13.62
CA ASN A 116 -14.77 -17.84 12.46
C ASN A 116 -15.95 -17.10 11.81
N GLU A 117 -16.82 -16.49 12.61
CA GLU A 117 -17.90 -15.65 12.12
C GLU A 117 -17.37 -14.43 11.36
N TYR A 118 -16.44 -13.67 11.97
CA TYR A 118 -15.76 -12.54 11.32
C TYR A 118 -15.12 -12.96 9.99
N LYS A 119 -14.38 -14.07 9.98
CA LYS A 119 -13.74 -14.60 8.78
C LYS A 119 -14.76 -14.99 7.71
N SER A 120 -15.84 -15.65 8.10
CA SER A 120 -16.92 -16.07 7.18
C SER A 120 -17.69 -14.89 6.59
N HIS A 121 -17.75 -13.76 7.29
CA HIS A 121 -18.38 -12.54 6.80
C HIS A 121 -17.47 -11.77 5.84
N PHE A 122 -16.22 -11.49 6.22
CA PHE A 122 -15.35 -10.58 5.47
C PHE A 122 -14.59 -11.24 4.30
N LEU A 123 -14.26 -12.54 4.37
CA LEU A 123 -13.54 -13.17 3.26
C LEU A 123 -14.35 -13.24 1.96
N PRO A 124 -15.66 -13.58 1.96
CA PRO A 124 -16.47 -13.52 0.75
C PRO A 124 -16.59 -12.09 0.21
N LEU A 125 -16.72 -11.08 1.07
CA LEU A 125 -16.80 -9.68 0.64
C LEU A 125 -15.51 -9.24 -0.06
N LEU A 126 -14.34 -9.59 0.49
CA LEU A 126 -13.06 -9.35 -0.16
C LEU A 126 -12.94 -10.08 -1.50
N GLN A 127 -13.52 -11.27 -1.62
CA GLN A 127 -13.53 -12.00 -2.87
C GLN A 127 -14.41 -11.30 -3.92
N TYR A 128 -15.60 -10.83 -3.53
CA TYR A 128 -16.48 -10.09 -4.45
C TYR A 128 -15.82 -8.80 -4.94
N GLU A 129 -15.13 -8.06 -4.06
CA GLU A 129 -14.40 -6.87 -4.46
C GLU A 129 -13.27 -7.19 -5.45
N GLN A 130 -12.47 -8.22 -5.15
CA GLN A 130 -11.41 -8.65 -6.07
C GLN A 130 -11.99 -9.12 -7.42
N ASP A 131 -13.09 -9.87 -7.41
CA ASP A 131 -13.74 -10.37 -8.62
C ASP A 131 -14.28 -9.22 -9.48
N GLU A 132 -14.82 -8.17 -8.85
CA GLU A 132 -15.31 -6.97 -9.52
C GLU A 132 -14.14 -6.19 -10.16
N GLU A 133 -13.05 -5.96 -9.42
CA GLU A 133 -11.84 -5.32 -9.96
C GLU A 133 -11.26 -6.10 -11.16
N GLU A 134 -11.17 -7.43 -11.02
CA GLU A 134 -10.72 -8.30 -12.12
C GLU A 134 -11.69 -8.29 -13.31
N SER A 135 -12.99 -8.12 -13.06
CA SER A 135 -14.01 -8.08 -14.12
C SER A 135 -13.83 -6.88 -15.04
N VAL A 136 -13.46 -5.71 -14.50
CA VAL A 136 -13.22 -4.49 -15.28
C VAL A 136 -12.06 -4.68 -16.28
N ILE A 137 -10.97 -5.31 -15.82
CA ILE A 137 -9.84 -5.63 -16.70
C ILE A 137 -10.21 -6.70 -17.72
N ARG A 138 -10.94 -7.74 -17.30
CA ARG A 138 -11.40 -8.81 -18.18
C ARG A 138 -12.33 -8.28 -19.27
N GLU A 139 -13.26 -7.39 -18.92
CA GLU A 139 -14.14 -6.71 -19.87
C GLU A 139 -13.32 -5.89 -20.87
N ARG A 140 -12.34 -5.11 -20.39
CA ARG A 140 -11.47 -4.32 -21.25
C ARG A 140 -10.69 -5.20 -22.24
N LEU A 141 -10.07 -6.27 -21.76
CA LEU A 141 -9.32 -7.22 -22.60
C LEU A 141 -10.22 -7.94 -23.61
N GLY A 142 -11.48 -8.22 -23.26
CA GLY A 142 -12.44 -8.89 -24.15
C GLY A 142 -13.13 -7.96 -25.15
N THR A 143 -13.33 -6.69 -24.81
CA THR A 143 -14.15 -5.74 -25.60
C THR A 143 -13.29 -4.82 -26.46
N TRP A 144 -12.10 -4.44 -26.01
CA TRP A 144 -11.25 -3.52 -26.75
C TRP A 144 -10.43 -4.25 -27.80
N SER A 145 -10.31 -3.65 -28.98
CA SER A 145 -9.41 -4.14 -30.03
C SER A 145 -7.94 -4.03 -29.59
N LEU A 146 -7.09 -4.95 -30.03
CA LEU A 146 -5.66 -4.93 -29.72
C LEU A 146 -4.95 -3.59 -30.04
N PRO A 147 -5.20 -2.91 -31.18
CA PRO A 147 -4.61 -1.60 -31.44
C PRO A 147 -4.97 -0.58 -30.36
N LYS A 148 -6.25 -0.50 -30.00
CA LYS A 148 -6.73 0.37 -28.91
C LYS A 148 -6.04 0.06 -27.57
N LEU A 149 -5.87 -1.21 -27.22
CA LEU A 149 -5.17 -1.60 -25.98
C LEU A 149 -3.71 -1.15 -25.97
N LYS A 150 -3.04 -1.19 -27.13
CA LYS A 150 -1.65 -0.73 -27.30
C LYS A 150 -1.55 0.79 -27.24
N ASP A 151 -2.43 1.49 -27.94
CA ASP A 151 -2.44 2.96 -28.01
C ASP A 151 -2.71 3.58 -26.62
N GLU A 152 -3.59 2.93 -25.84
CA GLU A 152 -3.89 3.32 -24.46
C GLU A 152 -2.83 2.81 -23.45
N GLY A 153 -1.81 2.08 -23.91
CA GLY A 153 -0.69 1.65 -23.07
C GLY A 153 -0.99 0.53 -22.08
N TYR A 154 -2.07 -0.25 -22.28
CA TYR A 154 -2.44 -1.41 -21.45
C TYR A 154 -1.79 -2.72 -21.90
N THR A 155 -1.34 -2.77 -23.17
CA THR A 155 -0.78 -3.99 -23.76
C THR A 155 0.48 -3.68 -24.55
N LEU A 156 1.50 -4.52 -24.39
CA LEU A 156 2.68 -4.58 -25.25
C LEU A 156 2.72 -5.92 -25.97
N THR A 157 3.17 -5.92 -27.22
CA THR A 157 3.22 -7.09 -28.10
C THR A 157 4.54 -7.12 -28.86
N GLY A 158 4.97 -8.28 -29.35
CA GLY A 158 6.20 -8.37 -30.14
C GLY A 158 7.46 -8.37 -29.30
N LEU A 159 7.34 -8.71 -28.01
CA LEU A 159 8.45 -8.62 -27.09
C LEU A 159 9.34 -9.87 -27.21
N SER A 160 10.64 -9.66 -27.33
CA SER A 160 11.64 -10.67 -27.01
C SER A 160 11.82 -10.71 -25.49
N ALA A 161 12.14 -11.88 -24.96
CA ALA A 161 12.30 -12.07 -23.53
C ALA A 161 13.44 -13.04 -23.22
N TYR A 162 14.13 -12.80 -22.11
CA TYR A 162 15.12 -13.73 -21.59
C TYR A 162 15.19 -13.65 -20.06
N TRP A 163 15.56 -14.76 -19.43
CA TRP A 163 15.77 -14.81 -17.99
C TRP A 163 17.05 -14.05 -17.63
N LEU A 164 16.95 -13.19 -16.61
CA LEU A 164 18.10 -12.52 -16.02
C LEU A 164 18.81 -13.45 -15.03
N GLU A 165 20.11 -13.22 -14.87
CA GLU A 165 20.88 -13.85 -13.80
C GLU A 165 20.47 -13.27 -12.44
N GLY A 166 20.32 -14.14 -11.45
CA GLY A 166 19.91 -13.76 -10.10
C GLY A 166 18.40 -13.77 -9.85
N THR A 167 18.04 -13.36 -8.64
CA THR A 167 16.65 -13.30 -8.17
C THR A 167 16.44 -12.02 -7.37
N ARG A 168 15.18 -11.57 -7.29
CA ARG A 168 14.78 -10.47 -6.40
C ARG A 168 13.76 -11.00 -5.42
N PHE A 169 14.08 -10.92 -4.13
CA PHE A 169 13.30 -11.54 -3.05
C PHE A 169 13.06 -13.04 -3.28
N GLY A 170 14.05 -13.74 -3.82
CA GLY A 170 13.96 -15.19 -4.14
C GLY A 170 13.12 -15.51 -5.37
N LYS A 171 12.60 -14.51 -6.08
CA LYS A 171 11.81 -14.69 -7.31
C LYS A 171 12.68 -14.50 -8.56
N PRO A 172 12.59 -15.40 -9.56
CA PRO A 172 13.28 -15.21 -10.84
C PRO A 172 12.78 -13.97 -11.58
N MET A 173 13.67 -13.37 -12.37
CA MET A 173 13.39 -12.15 -13.13
C MET A 173 13.64 -12.36 -14.61
N ALA A 174 12.82 -11.76 -15.46
CA ALA A 174 13.00 -11.75 -16.90
C ALA A 174 12.99 -10.32 -17.44
N SER A 175 13.76 -10.09 -18.50
CA SER A 175 13.82 -8.83 -19.23
C SER A 175 13.03 -8.97 -20.54
N PHE A 176 12.21 -7.97 -20.84
CA PHE A 176 11.38 -7.90 -22.03
C PHE A 176 11.71 -6.64 -22.83
N SER A 177 11.87 -6.78 -24.15
CA SER A 177 12.21 -5.66 -25.05
C SER A 177 11.63 -5.89 -26.44
N LEU A 178 11.52 -4.85 -27.27
CA LEU A 178 11.18 -5.01 -28.69
C LEU A 178 12.36 -5.46 -29.55
N GLY A 179 13.56 -5.54 -28.96
CA GLY A 179 14.81 -5.76 -29.67
C GLY A 179 15.86 -4.70 -29.29
N PRO A 180 17.11 -4.89 -29.75
CA PRO A 180 18.22 -4.02 -29.38
C PRO A 180 18.00 -2.58 -29.85
N GLY A 181 18.05 -1.63 -28.91
CA GLY A 181 17.93 -0.19 -29.20
C GLY A 181 16.54 0.31 -29.55
N LEU A 182 15.51 -0.55 -29.51
CA LEU A 182 14.13 -0.14 -29.78
C LEU A 182 13.45 0.35 -28.51
N HIS A 183 12.84 1.52 -28.61
CA HIS A 183 12.05 2.09 -27.52
C HIS A 183 10.71 1.38 -27.39
N LEU A 184 10.32 1.12 -26.15
CA LEU A 184 8.97 0.68 -25.84
C LEU A 184 7.99 1.83 -26.13
N PRO A 185 6.80 1.55 -26.71
CA PRO A 185 5.72 2.51 -26.83
C PRO A 185 5.33 3.09 -25.47
N GLU A 186 4.64 4.24 -25.49
CA GLU A 186 4.06 4.79 -24.26
C GLU A 186 3.13 3.77 -23.62
N HIS A 187 3.30 3.57 -22.31
CA HIS A 187 2.64 2.48 -21.62
C HIS A 187 2.41 2.80 -20.14
N LYS A 188 1.47 2.09 -19.51
CA LYS A 188 1.09 2.29 -18.10
C LYS A 188 1.76 1.33 -17.13
N PHE A 189 2.75 0.53 -17.58
CA PHE A 189 3.50 -0.39 -16.71
C PHE A 189 4.40 0.36 -15.73
N LEU A 190 3.97 0.42 -14.47
CA LEU A 190 4.71 1.00 -13.34
C LEU A 190 5.31 -0.09 -12.45
N ASN A 191 6.37 0.25 -11.72
CA ASN A 191 6.97 -0.64 -10.73
C ASN A 191 5.92 -1.10 -9.70
N GLY A 192 5.84 -2.41 -9.45
CA GLY A 192 4.85 -3.03 -8.57
C GLY A 192 3.53 -3.37 -9.24
N THR A 193 3.28 -2.92 -10.47
CA THR A 193 2.06 -3.31 -11.21
C THR A 193 2.15 -4.78 -11.60
N ARG A 194 1.00 -5.47 -11.54
CA ARG A 194 0.91 -6.85 -12.01
C ARG A 194 0.66 -6.92 -13.50
N VAL A 195 1.13 -8.02 -14.08
CA VAL A 195 1.01 -8.27 -15.51
C VAL A 195 0.65 -9.72 -15.81
N LEU A 196 -0.03 -9.90 -16.93
CA LEU A 196 -0.27 -11.19 -17.56
C LEU A 196 0.69 -11.33 -18.74
N LEU A 197 1.50 -12.39 -18.73
CA LEU A 197 2.35 -12.76 -19.85
C LEU A 197 1.66 -13.85 -20.66
N SER A 198 1.52 -13.60 -21.96
CA SER A 198 0.79 -14.46 -22.88
C SER A 198 1.49 -14.47 -24.25
N ARG A 199 1.15 -15.43 -25.12
CA ARG A 199 1.63 -15.46 -26.51
C ARG A 199 0.79 -14.55 -27.39
N ILE A 200 -0.53 -14.70 -27.32
CA ILE A 200 -1.46 -14.06 -28.24
C ILE A 200 -2.56 -13.34 -27.48
N ASP A 201 -3.23 -14.04 -26.56
CA ASP A 201 -4.42 -13.50 -25.89
C ASP A 201 -4.57 -14.11 -24.49
N PRO A 202 -4.44 -13.30 -23.42
CA PRO A 202 -4.49 -13.79 -22.05
C PRO A 202 -5.86 -14.38 -21.65
N LEU A 203 -6.91 -14.18 -22.45
CA LEU A 203 -8.23 -14.77 -22.20
C LEU A 203 -8.44 -16.14 -22.87
N LYS A 204 -7.56 -16.52 -23.80
CA LYS A 204 -7.67 -17.78 -24.58
C LYS A 204 -6.62 -18.83 -24.21
N GLU A 205 -5.58 -18.43 -23.49
CA GLU A 205 -4.52 -19.30 -22.98
C GLU A 205 -4.38 -19.14 -21.47
N GLU A 206 -3.53 -19.95 -20.82
CA GLU A 206 -3.20 -19.74 -19.40
C GLU A 206 -2.02 -18.76 -19.29
N PRO A 207 -2.25 -17.48 -18.95
CA PRO A 207 -1.17 -16.51 -18.87
C PRO A 207 -0.31 -16.71 -17.62
N SER A 208 1.00 -16.48 -17.76
CA SER A 208 1.91 -16.44 -16.61
C SER A 208 1.82 -15.10 -15.89
N ARG A 209 1.56 -15.11 -14.58
CA ARG A 209 1.39 -13.89 -13.78
C ARG A 209 2.73 -13.38 -13.25
N GLY A 210 3.00 -12.10 -13.47
CA GLY A 210 4.23 -11.44 -13.04
C GLY A 210 3.99 -10.10 -12.36
N SER A 211 5.06 -9.52 -11.80
CA SER A 211 5.08 -8.17 -11.24
C SER A 211 6.23 -7.37 -11.84
N VAL A 212 5.95 -6.16 -12.31
CA VAL A 212 6.96 -5.25 -12.85
C VAL A 212 7.91 -4.82 -11.73
N LEU A 213 9.21 -4.97 -11.94
CA LEU A 213 10.27 -4.59 -11.00
C LEU A 213 10.91 -3.26 -11.36
N SER A 214 11.12 -3.03 -12.65
CA SER A 214 11.70 -1.82 -13.20
C SER A 214 11.26 -1.64 -14.65
N THR A 215 11.00 -0.39 -14.99
CA THR A 215 10.73 0.07 -16.35
C THR A 215 11.87 0.97 -16.81
N THR A 216 12.36 0.76 -18.02
CA THR A 216 13.22 1.70 -18.75
C THR A 216 12.56 2.01 -20.11
N SER A 217 13.11 2.96 -20.85
CA SER A 217 12.57 3.33 -22.17
C SER A 217 12.70 2.22 -23.23
N THR A 218 13.48 1.17 -22.98
CA THR A 218 13.76 0.07 -23.94
C THR A 218 13.46 -1.32 -23.37
N HIS A 219 13.40 -1.46 -22.04
CA HIS A 219 13.21 -2.75 -21.38
C HIS A 219 12.23 -2.67 -20.20
N LEU A 220 11.47 -3.76 -20.02
CA LEU A 220 10.69 -4.06 -18.82
C LEU A 220 11.31 -5.25 -18.10
N THR A 221 11.55 -5.11 -16.80
CA THR A 221 11.98 -6.24 -15.96
C THR A 221 10.82 -6.71 -15.10
N ILE A 222 10.48 -7.99 -15.18
CA ILE A 222 9.34 -8.58 -14.48
C ILE A 222 9.82 -9.76 -13.63
N SER A 223 9.35 -9.82 -12.39
CA SER A 223 9.52 -10.99 -11.53
C SER A 223 8.35 -11.96 -11.65
N PHE A 224 8.65 -13.25 -11.67
CA PHE A 224 7.69 -14.34 -11.67
C PHE A 224 7.79 -15.18 -10.39
N PRO A 225 6.74 -15.92 -9.98
CA PRO A 225 6.80 -16.80 -8.82
C PRO A 225 7.89 -17.88 -8.95
N ASP A 226 8.05 -18.44 -10.15
CA ASP A 226 9.01 -19.48 -10.48
C ASP A 226 9.41 -19.41 -11.98
N ARG A 227 10.21 -20.37 -12.44
CA ARG A 227 10.60 -20.57 -13.85
C ARG A 227 9.83 -21.73 -14.49
N SER A 228 8.54 -21.86 -14.19
CA SER A 228 7.70 -22.96 -14.70
C SER A 228 7.50 -22.97 -16.22
N PHE A 229 7.83 -21.87 -16.91
CA PHE A 229 7.69 -21.73 -18.35
C PHE A 229 9.01 -21.30 -19.02
N SER A 230 9.17 -21.68 -20.29
CA SER A 230 10.29 -21.19 -21.11
C SER A 230 9.95 -19.84 -21.74
N LEU A 231 10.96 -18.98 -21.86
CA LEU A 231 10.88 -17.71 -22.59
C LEU A 231 11.29 -17.85 -24.05
N ASP A 232 11.78 -19.03 -24.46
CA ASP A 232 12.23 -19.29 -25.82
C ASP A 232 11.05 -19.23 -26.78
N LEU A 233 11.19 -18.40 -27.81
CA LEU A 233 10.18 -18.23 -28.85
C LEU A 233 10.39 -19.29 -29.95
N PRO A 234 9.34 -19.99 -30.39
CA PRO A 234 9.38 -20.70 -31.66
C PRO A 234 9.66 -19.72 -32.81
N GLU A 235 10.33 -20.20 -33.86
CA GLU A 235 10.80 -19.39 -34.99
C GLU A 235 9.68 -18.60 -35.69
N ASP A 236 8.47 -19.17 -35.74
CA ASP A 236 7.29 -18.56 -36.38
C ASP A 236 6.46 -17.64 -35.47
N SER A 237 6.94 -17.32 -34.27
CA SER A 237 6.14 -16.58 -33.30
C SER A 237 6.29 -15.07 -33.39
N SER A 238 5.16 -14.36 -33.24
CA SER A 238 5.07 -12.90 -33.15
C SER A 238 5.60 -12.28 -31.85
N GLY A 239 6.42 -13.00 -31.07
CA GLY A 239 6.94 -12.53 -29.78
C GLY A 239 5.96 -12.67 -28.60
N TRP A 240 6.36 -12.20 -27.43
CA TRP A 240 5.56 -12.19 -26.20
C TRP A 240 4.60 -11.00 -26.17
N ARG A 241 3.44 -11.22 -25.55
CA ARG A 241 2.45 -10.21 -25.21
C ARG A 241 2.38 -10.03 -23.70
N ILE A 242 2.33 -8.79 -23.25
CA ILE A 242 2.18 -8.42 -21.84
C ILE A 242 0.97 -7.52 -21.71
N ASP A 243 0.05 -7.90 -20.84
CA ASP A 243 -1.15 -7.13 -20.51
C ASP A 243 -1.11 -6.69 -19.05
N LEU A 244 -1.56 -5.46 -18.77
CA LEU A 244 -1.69 -4.92 -17.43
C LEU A 244 -2.87 -5.60 -16.70
N THR A 245 -2.68 -5.93 -15.42
CA THR A 245 -3.73 -6.49 -14.56
C THR A 245 -3.72 -5.84 -13.18
N GLU A 246 -4.78 -6.08 -12.41
CA GLU A 246 -4.94 -5.48 -11.09
C GLU A 246 -4.05 -6.07 -9.99
N SER A 247 -3.86 -5.20 -9.00
CA SER A 247 -3.22 -5.38 -7.71
C SER A 247 -3.78 -6.45 -6.77
N ASP A 248 -3.53 -7.77 -6.93
CA ASP A 248 -4.01 -8.72 -5.88
C ASP A 248 -3.38 -8.50 -4.47
N TYR A 249 -2.31 -7.71 -4.36
CA TYR A 249 -1.47 -7.64 -3.17
C TYR A 249 -2.22 -7.07 -1.96
N VAL A 250 -3.08 -6.08 -2.20
CA VAL A 250 -3.89 -5.50 -1.12
C VAL A 250 -4.88 -6.53 -0.58
N PHE A 251 -5.50 -7.34 -1.44
CA PHE A 251 -6.38 -8.44 -1.02
C PHE A 251 -5.62 -9.51 -0.24
N GLU A 252 -4.42 -9.89 -0.67
CA GLU A 252 -3.56 -10.82 0.06
C GLU A 252 -3.16 -10.27 1.45
N LEU A 253 -2.86 -8.98 1.53
CA LEU A 253 -2.60 -8.30 2.81
C LEU A 253 -3.86 -8.32 3.70
N MET A 254 -5.03 -8.02 3.16
CA MET A 254 -6.29 -8.03 3.90
C MET A 254 -6.63 -9.44 4.40
N ARG A 255 -6.50 -10.48 3.57
CA ARG A 255 -6.68 -11.89 3.97
C ARG A 255 -5.70 -12.26 5.08
N THR A 256 -4.43 -11.90 4.92
CA THR A 256 -3.38 -12.16 5.93
C THR A 256 -3.69 -11.44 7.25
N ALA A 257 -4.19 -10.20 7.19
CA ALA A 257 -4.57 -9.42 8.35
C ALA A 257 -5.75 -10.07 9.10
N ILE A 258 -6.79 -10.52 8.37
CA ILE A 258 -7.91 -11.27 8.95
C ILE A 258 -7.40 -12.55 9.62
N ASP A 259 -6.58 -13.34 8.92
CA ASP A 259 -6.00 -14.57 9.46
C ASP A 259 -5.08 -14.33 10.66
N SER A 260 -4.54 -13.12 10.81
CA SER A 260 -3.69 -12.76 11.95
C SER A 260 -4.45 -12.61 13.26
N PHE A 261 -5.79 -12.49 13.24
CA PHE A 261 -6.62 -12.39 14.46
C PHE A 261 -6.60 -13.65 15.32
N LYS A 262 -6.10 -14.78 14.79
CA LYS A 262 -5.85 -15.98 15.60
C LYS A 262 -4.77 -15.75 16.67
N PHE A 263 -3.87 -14.81 16.43
CA PHE A 263 -2.77 -14.48 17.33
C PHE A 263 -3.18 -13.42 18.36
N ASP A 264 -2.64 -13.55 19.57
CA ASP A 264 -2.83 -12.56 20.65
C ASP A 264 -1.49 -11.84 20.85
N VAL A 265 -1.45 -10.54 20.51
CA VAL A 265 -0.22 -9.73 20.57
C VAL A 265 0.24 -9.59 22.02
N ARG A 266 -0.68 -9.42 22.98
CA ARG A 266 -0.32 -9.26 24.40
C ARG A 266 0.37 -10.51 24.94
N LYS A 267 -0.11 -11.69 24.56
CA LYS A 267 0.53 -12.97 24.93
C LYS A 267 1.90 -13.16 24.27
N GLN A 268 2.06 -12.74 23.01
CA GLN A 268 3.35 -12.78 22.33
C GLN A 268 4.40 -11.91 23.03
N GLU A 269 4.01 -10.72 23.47
CA GLU A 269 4.91 -9.83 24.22
C GLU A 269 5.30 -10.41 25.58
N GLN A 270 4.35 -11.02 26.31
CA GLN A 270 4.59 -11.65 27.61
C GLN A 270 5.50 -12.88 27.53
N THR A 271 5.42 -13.65 26.44
CA THR A 271 6.24 -14.86 26.24
C THR A 271 7.70 -14.53 25.91
N GLY A 272 8.01 -13.25 25.69
CA GLY A 272 9.32 -12.78 25.29
C GLY A 272 9.43 -12.72 23.76
N ILE A 273 9.78 -11.53 23.27
CA ILE A 273 9.91 -11.28 21.82
C ILE A 273 11.21 -11.88 21.29
N PHE A 274 12.24 -12.03 22.14
CA PHE A 274 13.53 -12.59 21.77
C PHE A 274 13.60 -14.07 22.10
N LEU A 275 14.03 -14.85 21.11
CA LEU A 275 14.33 -16.26 21.24
C LEU A 275 15.75 -16.43 21.81
N PRO A 276 15.96 -17.38 22.75
CA PRO A 276 17.30 -17.71 23.20
C PRO A 276 18.13 -18.25 22.02
N PRO A 277 19.45 -17.98 22.00
CA PRO A 277 20.32 -18.44 20.93
C PRO A 277 20.25 -19.97 20.84
N SER A 278 19.76 -20.49 19.71
CA SER A 278 19.74 -21.94 19.46
C SER A 278 21.19 -22.38 19.20
N GLY A 279 21.77 -23.10 20.16
CA GLY A 279 23.21 -23.34 20.33
C GLY A 279 23.96 -24.13 19.25
N LEU A 280 23.57 -24.07 17.97
CA LEU A 280 24.26 -24.75 16.86
C LEU A 280 24.58 -23.84 15.67
N GLU A 281 24.06 -22.62 15.62
CA GLU A 281 24.51 -21.59 14.69
C GLU A 281 24.76 -20.32 15.48
N GLY A 282 25.94 -19.71 15.30
CA GLY A 282 26.48 -18.63 16.11
C GLY A 282 25.43 -17.66 16.68
N GLN A 283 25.58 -17.35 17.97
CA GLN A 283 24.81 -16.49 18.86
C GLN A 283 24.07 -15.29 18.21
N ARG A 284 23.08 -15.56 17.35
CA ARG A 284 22.28 -14.52 16.71
C ARG A 284 20.94 -14.45 17.42
N GLU A 285 20.67 -13.30 18.00
CA GLU A 285 19.36 -12.97 18.54
C GLU A 285 18.31 -13.10 17.42
N ARG A 286 17.25 -13.86 17.71
CA ARG A 286 16.09 -13.99 16.83
C ARG A 286 14.90 -13.33 17.51
N GLU A 287 14.10 -12.62 16.74
CA GLU A 287 12.95 -11.88 17.24
C GLU A 287 11.66 -12.42 16.62
N TYR A 288 10.62 -12.64 17.42
CA TYR A 288 9.30 -12.95 16.89
C TYR A 288 8.67 -11.73 16.22
N ILE A 289 8.10 -11.95 15.03
CA ILE A 289 7.23 -10.97 14.37
C ILE A 289 5.90 -10.96 15.13
N LEU A 290 5.57 -9.83 15.75
CA LEU A 290 4.25 -9.68 16.35
C LEU A 290 3.17 -9.78 15.26
N MET A 291 2.25 -10.74 15.43
CA MET A 291 1.13 -10.94 14.52
C MET A 291 -0.19 -10.68 15.24
N GLY A 292 -1.14 -10.04 14.55
CA GLY A 292 -2.45 -9.68 15.09
C GLY A 292 -2.55 -8.20 15.49
N THR A 293 -3.47 -7.90 16.40
CA THR A 293 -3.71 -6.54 16.91
C THR A 293 -4.09 -6.59 18.39
N HIS A 294 -3.77 -5.53 19.14
CA HIS A 294 -4.24 -5.34 20.52
C HIS A 294 -5.75 -5.10 20.61
N LEU A 295 -6.41 -4.76 19.50
CA LEU A 295 -7.84 -4.52 19.40
C LEU A 295 -8.65 -5.78 19.05
N ARG A 296 -8.01 -6.95 19.11
CA ARG A 296 -8.64 -8.21 18.70
C ARG A 296 -9.93 -8.49 19.47
N ASP A 297 -9.91 -8.25 20.78
CA ASP A 297 -11.07 -8.39 21.65
C ASP A 297 -12.22 -7.49 21.20
N VAL A 298 -11.95 -6.20 20.98
CA VAL A 298 -12.92 -5.21 20.51
C VAL A 298 -13.49 -5.57 19.14
N LEU A 299 -12.62 -5.90 18.17
CA LEU A 299 -13.02 -6.19 16.80
C LEU A 299 -13.85 -7.47 16.70
N LEU A 300 -13.47 -8.53 17.42
CA LEU A 300 -14.22 -9.79 17.42
C LEU A 300 -15.51 -9.72 18.25
N GLN A 301 -15.56 -8.91 19.31
CA GLN A 301 -16.79 -8.68 20.05
C GLN A 301 -17.80 -7.85 19.24
N SER A 302 -17.33 -6.87 18.46
CA SER A 302 -18.22 -6.03 17.63
C SER A 302 -18.98 -6.82 16.56
N SER A 303 -18.46 -7.97 16.14
CA SER A 303 -19.13 -8.88 15.21
C SER A 303 -20.14 -9.81 15.88
N GLN A 304 -20.19 -9.87 17.22
CA GLN A 304 -21.21 -10.66 17.90
C GLN A 304 -22.54 -9.88 17.92
N PRO A 305 -23.69 -10.55 17.71
CA PRO A 305 -24.98 -9.90 17.84
C PRO A 305 -25.12 -9.40 19.29
N SER A 306 -25.03 -8.08 19.47
CA SER A 306 -25.26 -7.47 20.77
C SER A 306 -26.70 -7.75 21.20
N GLU A 307 -26.92 -8.28 22.40
CA GLU A 307 -28.27 -8.47 22.98
C GLU A 307 -29.09 -7.17 22.99
N SER A 308 -28.41 -6.03 22.96
CA SER A 308 -28.97 -4.70 22.76
C SER A 308 -28.32 -4.08 21.52
N PRO A 309 -28.91 -4.21 20.31
CA PRO A 309 -28.43 -3.48 19.14
C PRO A 309 -28.38 -2.01 19.52
N HIS A 310 -27.17 -1.46 19.64
CA HIS A 310 -26.99 -0.03 19.75
C HIS A 310 -27.52 0.53 18.43
N ALA A 311 -28.75 1.06 18.46
CA ALA A 311 -29.29 1.80 17.33
C ALA A 311 -28.20 2.79 16.91
N HIS A 312 -27.80 2.75 15.64
CA HIS A 312 -26.78 3.63 15.09
C HIS A 312 -27.19 5.07 15.39
N ARG A 313 -26.70 5.60 16.51
CA ARG A 313 -26.90 6.97 16.92
C ARG A 313 -25.81 7.72 16.21
N ALA A 314 -26.16 8.30 15.06
CA ALA A 314 -25.26 9.24 14.42
C ALA A 314 -24.76 10.22 15.49
N LEU A 315 -23.45 10.46 15.52
CA LEU A 315 -22.84 11.39 16.49
C LEU A 315 -23.47 12.79 16.40
N GLN A 316 -24.14 13.07 15.28
CA GLN A 316 -24.85 14.28 14.98
C GLN A 316 -26.06 13.97 14.10
N ASP A 317 -27.21 14.60 14.35
CA ASP A 317 -28.40 14.45 13.49
C ASP A 317 -28.14 15.09 12.12
N ALA A 318 -28.70 14.51 11.05
CA ALA A 318 -28.56 15.04 9.69
C ALA A 318 -29.12 16.47 9.53
N GLU A 319 -30.02 16.86 10.44
CA GLU A 319 -30.66 18.17 10.50
C GLU A 319 -30.09 19.06 11.63
N ASP A 320 -28.96 18.68 12.26
CA ASP A 320 -28.33 19.51 13.28
C ASP A 320 -27.84 20.82 12.64
N PRO A 321 -28.32 22.01 13.05
CA PRO A 321 -27.86 23.28 12.50
C PRO A 321 -26.39 23.58 12.81
N ASN A 322 -25.76 22.84 13.73
CA ASN A 322 -24.31 22.87 13.96
C ASN A 322 -23.54 21.90 13.05
N TYR A 323 -24.20 21.27 12.07
CA TYR A 323 -23.49 20.49 11.07
C TYR A 323 -22.58 21.43 10.29
N VAL A 324 -21.28 21.15 10.37
CA VAL A 324 -20.28 21.94 9.66
C VAL A 324 -20.58 21.81 8.16
N GLU A 325 -20.84 22.93 7.49
CA GLU A 325 -21.14 22.91 6.05
C GLU A 325 -20.04 22.15 5.31
N ARG A 326 -20.44 21.40 4.27
CA ARG A 326 -19.54 20.54 3.52
C ARG A 326 -18.32 21.29 2.99
N ASP A 327 -18.49 22.55 2.63
CA ASP A 327 -17.44 23.43 2.12
C ASP A 327 -16.38 23.78 3.18
N VAL A 328 -16.69 23.65 4.48
CA VAL A 328 -15.74 23.84 5.59
C VAL A 328 -14.99 22.55 5.90
N LEU A 329 -15.60 21.38 5.65
CA LEU A 329 -14.97 20.06 5.81
C LEU A 329 -14.10 19.69 4.60
N GLU A 330 -14.51 20.12 3.40
CA GLU A 330 -13.71 20.02 2.20
C GLU A 330 -12.62 21.08 2.26
N HIS A 331 -11.44 20.69 2.75
CA HIS A 331 -10.25 21.51 2.59
C HIS A 331 -10.06 21.76 1.08
N GLU A 332 -10.17 23.02 0.65
CA GLU A 332 -9.77 23.44 -0.69
C GLU A 332 -8.39 22.85 -0.94
N TYR A 333 -8.33 21.92 -1.89
CA TYR A 333 -7.07 21.35 -2.33
C TYR A 333 -6.28 22.49 -2.97
N HIS A 334 -5.40 23.10 -2.19
CA HIS A 334 -4.46 24.12 -2.66
C HIS A 334 -3.20 23.38 -3.15
N PRO A 335 -3.06 23.15 -4.47
CA PRO A 335 -1.90 22.43 -5.01
C PRO A 335 -0.57 23.15 -4.71
N ASP A 336 -0.62 24.43 -4.35
CA ASP A 336 0.56 25.27 -4.14
C ASP A 336 1.24 25.09 -2.77
N HIS A 337 0.64 24.33 -1.84
CA HIS A 337 1.17 24.13 -0.47
C HIS A 337 1.88 22.80 -0.23
N LEU A 338 2.03 21.94 -1.25
CA LEU A 338 2.88 20.75 -1.20
C LEU A 338 4.33 21.04 -1.65
N SER A 339 4.91 22.15 -1.21
CA SER A 339 6.38 22.26 -1.16
C SER A 339 6.87 21.52 0.09
N LEU A 340 6.93 20.19 0.01
CA LEU A 340 7.80 19.44 0.92
C LEU A 340 9.20 20.03 0.77
N PRO A 341 9.93 20.30 1.87
CA PRO A 341 11.33 20.69 1.78
C PRO A 341 12.09 19.51 1.19
N THR A 342 12.29 19.59 -0.13
CA THR A 342 13.22 18.71 -0.83
C THR A 342 14.56 19.00 -0.21
N GLY A 343 15.14 17.99 0.46
CA GLY A 343 16.43 18.09 1.09
C GLY A 343 17.43 18.71 0.12
N GLY A 344 18.03 19.83 0.54
CA GLY A 344 18.95 20.60 -0.26
C GLY A 344 20.11 19.73 -0.75
N PHE A 345 20.10 19.40 -2.03
CA PHE A 345 21.33 19.22 -2.77
C PHE A 345 21.86 20.62 -3.05
N GLN A 346 22.88 21.00 -2.30
CA GLN A 346 23.64 22.21 -2.53
C GLN A 346 24.36 22.06 -3.87
N GLU A 347 23.84 22.73 -4.90
CA GLU A 347 24.54 22.90 -6.17
C GLU A 347 25.88 23.60 -5.91
N LEU A 348 26.97 22.92 -6.23
CA LEU A 348 28.30 23.51 -6.27
C LEU A 348 28.35 24.53 -7.42
N PRO A 349 28.96 25.71 -7.23
CA PRO A 349 29.09 26.68 -8.30
C PRO A 349 30.01 26.16 -9.43
N PRO A 350 29.80 26.62 -10.68
CA PRO A 350 30.60 26.18 -11.81
C PRO A 350 32.06 26.64 -11.63
N SER A 351 32.97 25.68 -11.53
CA SER A 351 34.40 25.94 -11.49
C SER A 351 34.90 26.39 -12.86
N LEU A 352 35.55 27.55 -12.83
CA LEU A 352 36.26 28.25 -13.90
C LEU A 352 37.01 27.35 -14.89
N ASP A 353 36.83 27.71 -16.17
CA ASP A 353 37.72 27.37 -17.27
C ASP A 353 39.18 27.70 -16.94
N ILE A 354 40.06 26.70 -17.03
CA ILE A 354 41.49 26.92 -17.24
C ILE A 354 41.92 26.07 -18.44
N HIS A 355 41.93 26.74 -19.58
CA HIS A 355 42.79 26.40 -20.72
C HIS A 355 44.26 26.48 -20.29
N THR A 356 45.06 25.46 -20.56
CA THR A 356 46.41 25.55 -21.18
C THR A 356 47.05 24.15 -21.38
N PRO A 357 48.02 24.01 -22.30
CA PRO A 357 48.07 22.89 -23.24
C PRO A 357 49.09 21.80 -22.92
N ILE A 358 48.90 20.69 -23.64
CA ILE A 358 49.84 19.60 -23.89
C ILE A 358 51.21 20.13 -24.35
N LEU A 359 52.28 19.63 -23.73
CA LEU A 359 53.60 19.54 -24.33
C LEU A 359 54.28 18.22 -23.93
N LEU A 360 54.54 17.42 -24.98
CA LEU A 360 55.37 16.22 -25.13
C LEU A 360 54.92 14.92 -24.45
#